data_AF-A0A3S0D7J6-F1
#
_entry.id   AF-A0A3S0D7J6-F1
#
_cell.length_a   1.000
_cell.length_b   1.000
_cell.length_c   1.000
_cell.angle_alpha   90.00
_cell.angle_beta   90.00
_cell.angle_gamma   90.00
#
_symmetry.space_group_name_H-M   'P 1'
#
loop_
_entity.id
_entity.type
_entity.pdbx_description
1 polymer ?
#
loop_
_entity_poly.entity_id
_entity_poly.type
_entity_poly.pdbx_seq_one_letter_code
_entity_poly.pdbx_strand_id
1 'polypeptide(L)'
;MSSYRDALLRIADGSARQVLAAYRSYVDGLLTHDEAVAYISSAIAAANGRARMLADLRLAAEVMAALGTEQPVAGVPMPSDRERLAKAAATMLATAAKSEVPEKIARRLAESEPVQAASEATTEAMVRSGKTNGWVRDLSPDACQMCRWWWREGRVWPDDHRMPQHPGCTCHQRPVFAENIRETQVTAKQKGLIR
;
A
#
# COMPACT_ATOMS: atom_id res chain seq x y z
N MET A 1 -5.76 0.95 19.23
CA MET A 1 -5.05 0.84 17.93
C MET A 1 -5.87 -0.08 17.03
N SER A 2 -6.12 0.31 15.78
CA SER A 2 -6.96 -0.47 14.85
C SER A 2 -6.27 -1.79 14.49
N SER A 3 -6.99 -2.92 14.60
CA SER A 3 -6.49 -4.26 14.28
C SER A 3 -5.92 -4.38 12.86
N TYR A 4 -6.44 -3.60 11.91
CA TYR A 4 -5.98 -3.55 10.53
C TYR A 4 -4.57 -2.99 10.39
N ARG A 5 -4.30 -1.81 10.98
CA ARG A 5 -2.98 -1.17 10.88
C ARG A 5 -1.90 -2.07 11.48
N ASP A 6 -2.19 -2.67 12.63
CA ASP A 6 -1.24 -3.55 13.30
C ASP A 6 -0.97 -4.82 12.47
N ALA A 7 -2.00 -5.37 11.81
CA ALA A 7 -1.82 -6.48 10.88
C ALA A 7 -0.99 -6.09 9.65
N LEU A 8 -1.23 -4.91 9.07
CA LEU A 8 -0.45 -4.39 7.94
C LEU A 8 1.03 -4.17 8.32
N LEU A 9 1.28 -3.59 9.49
CA LEU A 9 2.63 -3.39 10.01
C LEU A 9 3.36 -4.71 10.26
N ARG A 10 2.66 -5.75 10.73
CA ARG A 10 3.24 -7.10 10.87
C ARG A 10 3.62 -7.71 9.51
N ILE A 11 2.82 -7.48 8.46
CA ILE A 11 3.16 -7.92 7.10
C ILE A 11 4.41 -7.19 6.60
N ALA A 12 4.48 -5.88 6.81
CA ALA A 12 5.62 -5.04 6.42
C ALA A 12 6.91 -5.45 7.16
N ASP A 13 6.87 -5.62 8.49
CA ASP A 13 8.02 -6.10 9.27
C ASP A 13 8.46 -7.50 8.86
N GLY A 14 7.51 -8.40 8.59
CA GLY A 14 7.81 -9.73 8.06
C GLY A 14 8.58 -9.68 6.74
N SER A 15 8.16 -8.81 5.81
CA SER A 15 8.88 -8.57 4.56
C SER A 15 10.28 -8.02 4.81
N ALA A 16 10.40 -7.04 5.71
CA ALA A 16 11.67 -6.43 6.09
C ALA A 16 12.67 -7.46 6.62
N ARG A 17 12.23 -8.36 7.50
CA ARG A 17 13.09 -9.42 8.04
C ARG A 17 13.57 -10.38 6.95
N GLN A 18 12.71 -10.76 5.99
CA GLN A 18 13.10 -11.62 4.87
C GLN A 18 14.08 -10.93 3.93
N VAL A 19 13.83 -9.67 3.56
CA VAL A 19 14.70 -8.89 2.68
C VAL A 19 16.06 -8.61 3.33
N LEU A 20 16.08 -8.30 4.64
CA LEU A 20 17.34 -8.11 5.37
C LEU A 20 18.16 -9.39 5.45
N ALA A 21 17.52 -10.54 5.65
CA ALA A 21 18.21 -11.83 5.62
C ALA A 21 18.85 -12.09 4.25
N ALA A 22 18.10 -11.90 3.16
CA ALA A 22 18.63 -12.04 1.80
C ALA A 22 19.76 -11.04 1.49
N TYR A 23 19.63 -9.79 1.94
CA TYR A 23 20.67 -8.78 1.80
C TYR A 23 21.96 -9.18 2.52
N ARG A 24 21.86 -9.65 3.76
CA ARG A 24 23.03 -10.11 4.54
C ARG A 24 23.70 -11.31 3.86
N SER A 25 22.93 -12.31 3.44
CA SER A 25 23.46 -13.46 2.69
C SER A 25 24.16 -13.04 1.39
N TYR A 26 23.67 -12.02 0.69
CA TYR A 26 24.34 -11.44 -0.47
C TYR A 26 25.68 -10.78 -0.10
N VAL A 27 25.71 -9.96 0.97
CA VAL A 27 26.93 -9.31 1.46
C VAL A 27 27.97 -10.33 1.91
N ASP A 28 27.53 -11.42 2.55
CA ASP A 28 28.38 -12.52 2.99
C ASP A 28 28.86 -13.42 1.82
N GLY A 29 28.44 -13.13 0.58
CA GLY A 29 28.80 -13.89 -0.61
C GLY A 29 28.10 -15.26 -0.74
N LEU A 30 27.09 -15.52 0.09
CA LEU A 30 26.29 -16.76 0.06
C LEU A 30 25.21 -16.74 -1.03
N LEU A 31 24.82 -15.56 -1.49
CA LEU A 31 23.93 -15.37 -2.64
C LEU A 31 24.66 -14.58 -3.72
N THR A 32 24.50 -14.99 -4.97
CA THR A 32 24.83 -14.14 -6.12
C THR A 32 23.90 -12.93 -6.19
N HIS A 33 24.28 -11.92 -6.99
CA HIS A 33 23.43 -10.76 -7.22
C HIS A 33 22.04 -11.15 -7.73
N ASP A 34 21.98 -12.05 -8.71
CA ASP A 34 20.71 -12.42 -9.36
C ASP A 34 19.81 -13.25 -8.43
N GLU A 35 20.40 -14.13 -7.62
CA GLU A 35 19.67 -14.86 -6.59
C GLU A 35 19.12 -13.89 -5.52
N ALA A 36 19.92 -12.94 -5.06
CA ALA A 36 19.49 -11.93 -4.09
C ALA A 36 18.32 -11.10 -4.64
N VAL A 37 18.39 -10.64 -5.90
CA VAL A 37 17.30 -9.94 -6.59
C VAL A 37 16.04 -10.80 -6.67
N ALA A 38 16.17 -12.07 -7.04
CA ALA A 38 15.04 -13.00 -7.15
C ALA A 38 14.38 -13.26 -5.79
N TYR A 39 15.15 -13.49 -4.74
CA TYR A 39 14.65 -13.69 -3.38
C TYR A 39 13.94 -12.44 -2.85
N ILE A 40 14.58 -11.27 -2.93
CA ILE A 40 14.04 -10.01 -2.42
C ILE A 40 12.73 -9.65 -3.12
N SER A 41 12.71 -9.72 -4.46
CA SER A 41 11.51 -9.42 -5.24
C SER A 41 10.35 -10.38 -4.93
N SER A 42 10.64 -11.67 -4.73
CA SER A 42 9.63 -12.67 -4.37
C SER A 42 9.08 -12.47 -2.95
N ALA A 43 9.94 -12.15 -1.98
CA ALA A 43 9.54 -11.87 -0.61
C ALA A 43 8.62 -10.64 -0.53
N ILE A 44 8.95 -9.59 -1.28
CA ILE A 44 8.11 -8.38 -1.38
C ILE A 44 6.79 -8.69 -2.10
N ALA A 45 6.82 -9.42 -3.22
CA ALA A 45 5.60 -9.79 -3.95
C ALA A 45 4.61 -10.56 -3.07
N ALA A 46 5.10 -11.53 -2.29
CA ALA A 46 4.29 -12.28 -1.34
C ALA A 46 3.70 -11.38 -0.24
N ALA A 47 4.48 -10.41 0.27
CA ALA A 47 4.00 -9.45 1.26
C ALA A 47 2.96 -8.49 0.68
N ASN A 48 3.17 -8.00 -0.55
CA ASN A 48 2.20 -7.18 -1.28
C ASN A 48 0.88 -7.95 -1.44
N GLY A 49 0.91 -9.23 -1.78
CA GLY A 49 -0.31 -10.04 -1.89
C GLY A 49 -1.10 -10.15 -0.60
N ARG A 50 -0.43 -10.46 0.51
CA ARG A 50 -1.08 -10.48 1.83
C ARG A 50 -1.66 -9.11 2.20
N ALA A 51 -0.95 -8.03 1.88
CA ALA A 51 -1.38 -6.67 2.19
C ALA A 51 -2.61 -6.23 1.35
N ARG A 52 -2.66 -6.61 0.05
CA ARG A 52 -3.81 -6.38 -0.82
C ARG A 52 -5.04 -7.15 -0.34
N MET A 53 -4.88 -8.43 0.00
CA MET A 53 -5.97 -9.26 0.56
C MET A 53 -6.49 -8.68 1.88
N LEU A 54 -5.60 -8.25 2.77
CA LEU A 54 -5.98 -7.62 4.03
C LEU A 54 -6.77 -6.32 3.81
N ALA A 55 -6.39 -5.52 2.81
CA ALA A 55 -7.11 -4.30 2.45
C ALA A 55 -8.51 -4.58 1.91
N ASP A 56 -8.66 -5.56 1.00
CA ASP A 56 -9.94 -5.98 0.44
C ASP A 56 -10.88 -6.52 1.54
N LEU A 57 -10.36 -7.40 2.41
CA LEU A 57 -11.10 -7.91 3.57
C LEU A 57 -11.54 -6.79 4.52
N ARG A 58 -10.65 -5.84 4.81
CA ARG A 58 -10.98 -4.70 5.66
C ARG A 58 -12.11 -3.88 5.07
N LEU A 59 -12.08 -3.59 3.78
CA LEU A 59 -13.14 -2.84 3.12
C LEU A 59 -14.47 -3.60 3.21
N ALA A 60 -14.49 -4.90 2.88
CA ALA A 60 -15.71 -5.71 2.97
C ALA A 60 -16.31 -5.68 4.39
N ALA A 61 -15.47 -5.76 5.43
CA ALA A 61 -15.90 -5.64 6.82
C ALA A 61 -16.46 -4.25 7.15
N GLU A 62 -15.84 -3.17 6.67
CA GLU A 62 -16.34 -1.79 6.86
C GLU A 62 -17.68 -1.55 6.15
N VAL A 63 -17.83 -2.07 4.93
CA VAL A 63 -19.09 -1.99 4.18
C VAL A 63 -20.18 -2.82 4.87
N MET A 64 -19.87 -4.04 5.30
CA MET A 64 -20.79 -4.90 6.04
C MET A 64 -21.28 -4.23 7.32
N ALA A 65 -20.37 -3.64 8.10
CA ALA A 65 -20.71 -2.91 9.31
C ALA A 65 -21.57 -1.67 9.04
N ALA A 66 -21.31 -0.96 7.94
CA ALA A 66 -22.06 0.24 7.57
C ALA A 66 -23.47 -0.07 7.02
N LEU A 67 -23.61 -1.13 6.23
CA LEU A 67 -24.86 -1.49 5.56
C LEU A 67 -25.71 -2.50 6.34
N GLY A 68 -25.16 -3.15 7.37
CA GLY A 68 -25.85 -4.17 8.15
C GLY A 68 -26.20 -5.44 7.37
N THR A 69 -25.51 -5.69 6.25
CA THR A 69 -25.75 -6.83 5.36
C THR A 69 -24.43 -7.51 5.01
N GLU A 70 -24.47 -8.82 4.80
CA GLU A 70 -23.29 -9.59 4.41
C GLU A 70 -22.68 -9.04 3.12
N GLN A 71 -21.35 -8.85 3.11
CA GLN A 71 -20.62 -8.37 1.94
C GLN A 71 -19.48 -9.35 1.60
N PRO A 72 -19.38 -9.79 0.34
CA PRO A 72 -18.19 -10.48 -0.12
C PRO A 72 -17.02 -9.50 -0.24
N VAL A 73 -15.80 -10.02 -0.30
CA VAL A 73 -14.63 -9.26 -0.76
C VAL A 73 -14.81 -8.86 -2.23
N ALA A 74 -14.25 -7.71 -2.63
CA ALA A 74 -14.39 -7.19 -3.99
C ALA A 74 -13.57 -7.99 -5.02
N GLY A 75 -12.62 -8.82 -4.56
CA GLY A 75 -11.79 -9.65 -5.42
C GLY A 75 -10.76 -8.82 -6.17
N VAL A 76 -10.01 -7.99 -5.44
CA VAL A 76 -8.96 -7.15 -6.03
C VAL A 76 -7.89 -8.03 -6.69
N PRO A 77 -7.57 -7.80 -7.98
CA PRO A 77 -6.57 -8.60 -8.67
C PRO A 77 -5.17 -8.38 -8.07
N MET A 78 -4.36 -9.42 -8.21
CA MET A 78 -2.95 -9.40 -7.90
C MET A 78 -2.17 -9.07 -9.18
N PRO A 79 -1.64 -7.85 -9.34
CA PRO A 79 -0.85 -7.52 -10.52
C PRO A 79 0.45 -8.33 -10.54
N SER A 80 0.89 -8.68 -11.76
CA SER A 80 2.21 -9.27 -11.97
C SER A 80 3.28 -8.17 -11.87
N ASP A 81 3.83 -8.00 -10.68
CA ASP A 81 4.81 -6.96 -10.37
C ASP A 81 6.28 -7.45 -10.49
N ARG A 82 6.49 -8.65 -11.01
CA ARG A 82 7.79 -9.34 -10.96
C ARG A 82 8.94 -8.52 -11.52
N GLU A 83 8.77 -7.95 -12.72
CA GLU A 83 9.82 -7.16 -13.38
C GLU A 83 10.10 -5.86 -12.63
N ARG A 84 9.04 -5.16 -12.19
CA ARG A 84 9.17 -3.93 -11.40
C ARG A 84 9.90 -4.19 -10.09
N LEU A 85 9.53 -5.25 -9.38
CA LEU A 85 10.13 -5.62 -8.09
C LEU A 85 11.57 -6.12 -8.24
N ALA A 86 11.89 -6.86 -9.31
CA ALA A 86 13.27 -7.23 -9.62
C ALA A 86 14.12 -5.98 -9.87
N LYS A 87 13.62 -5.02 -10.66
CA LYS A 87 14.31 -3.74 -10.88
C LYS A 87 14.49 -2.93 -9.60
N ALA A 88 13.46 -2.89 -8.74
CA ALA A 88 13.52 -2.22 -7.44
C ALA A 88 14.55 -2.89 -6.52
N ALA A 89 14.58 -4.22 -6.47
CA ALA A 89 15.56 -4.98 -5.69
C ALA A 89 17.00 -4.75 -6.19
N ALA A 90 17.24 -4.80 -7.50
CA ALA A 90 18.56 -4.50 -8.07
C ALA A 90 19.01 -3.06 -7.77
N THR A 91 18.10 -2.10 -7.91
CA THR A 91 18.37 -0.68 -7.57
C THR A 91 18.68 -0.53 -6.09
N MET A 92 17.96 -1.24 -5.22
CA MET A 92 18.21 -1.26 -3.78
C MET A 92 19.60 -1.78 -3.47
N LEU A 93 20.01 -2.93 -4.03
CA LEU A 93 21.36 -3.48 -3.82
C LEU A 93 22.45 -2.50 -4.29
N ALA A 94 22.29 -1.92 -5.47
CA ALA A 94 23.23 -0.93 -6.01
C ALA A 94 23.32 0.34 -5.15
N THR A 95 22.21 0.76 -4.54
CA THR A 95 22.17 1.93 -3.65
C THR A 95 22.78 1.58 -2.28
N ALA A 96 22.47 0.40 -1.75
CA ALA A 96 22.99 -0.08 -0.47
C ALA A 96 24.52 -0.21 -0.51
N ALA A 97 25.08 -0.73 -1.60
CA ALA A 97 26.54 -0.86 -1.78
C ALA A 97 27.31 0.47 -1.70
N LYS A 98 26.65 1.61 -1.90
CA LYS A 98 27.25 2.96 -1.88
C LYS A 98 26.87 3.77 -0.64
N SER A 99 26.18 3.16 0.32
CA SER A 99 25.62 3.86 1.48
C SER A 99 26.30 3.44 2.77
N GLU A 100 26.38 4.37 3.72
CA GLU A 100 26.79 4.09 5.10
C GLU A 100 25.69 3.38 5.91
N VAL A 101 24.45 3.32 5.40
CA VAL A 101 23.29 2.71 6.08
C VAL A 101 22.55 1.69 5.19
N PRO A 102 23.26 0.69 4.63
CA PRO A 102 22.70 -0.21 3.63
C PRO A 102 21.45 -0.98 4.11
N GLU A 103 21.48 -1.48 5.34
CA GLU A 103 20.34 -2.21 5.90
C GLU A 103 19.08 -1.33 6.04
N LYS A 104 19.24 -0.02 6.31
CA LYS A 104 18.10 0.90 6.37
C LYS A 104 17.47 1.08 4.99
N ILE A 105 18.27 1.07 3.93
CA ILE A 105 17.76 1.16 2.54
C ILE A 105 16.97 -0.11 2.20
N ALA A 106 17.53 -1.29 2.48
CA ALA A 106 16.88 -2.57 2.26
C ALA A 106 15.55 -2.67 3.03
N ARG A 107 15.56 -2.32 4.32
CA ARG A 107 14.38 -2.27 5.18
C ARG A 107 13.31 -1.31 4.63
N ARG A 108 13.70 -0.09 4.25
CA ARG A 108 12.77 0.92 3.73
C ARG A 108 12.00 0.44 2.51
N LEU A 109 12.67 -0.19 1.54
CA LEU A 109 12.00 -0.78 0.38
C LEU A 109 10.96 -1.82 0.84
N ALA A 110 11.42 -2.80 1.63
CA ALA A 110 10.61 -3.93 2.07
C ALA A 110 9.39 -3.54 2.92
N GLU A 111 9.50 -2.50 3.74
CA GLU A 111 8.37 -2.01 4.56
C GLU A 111 7.39 -1.16 3.75
N SER A 112 7.90 -0.37 2.79
CA SER A 112 7.06 0.57 2.02
C SER A 112 6.17 -0.11 0.99
N GLU A 113 6.67 -1.17 0.35
CA GLU A 113 5.98 -1.86 -0.75
C GLU A 113 4.63 -2.47 -0.32
N PRO A 114 4.53 -3.23 0.79
CA PRO A 114 3.25 -3.80 1.21
C PRO A 114 2.24 -2.72 1.64
N VAL A 115 2.71 -1.65 2.27
CA VAL A 115 1.85 -0.54 2.73
C VAL A 115 1.26 0.22 1.55
N GLN A 116 2.07 0.44 0.50
CA GLN A 116 1.58 1.05 -0.73
C GLN A 116 0.59 0.12 -1.45
N ALA A 117 0.92 -1.17 -1.56
CA ALA A 117 0.05 -2.16 -2.18
C ALA A 117 -1.33 -2.24 -1.51
N ALA A 118 -1.39 -2.17 -0.17
CA ALA A 118 -2.65 -2.14 0.56
C ALA A 118 -3.51 -0.90 0.24
N SER A 119 -2.89 0.28 0.11
CA SER A 119 -3.64 1.50 -0.24
C SER A 119 -4.17 1.46 -1.67
N GLU A 120 -3.38 0.96 -2.60
CA GLU A 120 -3.82 0.78 -3.99
C GLU A 120 -4.99 -0.19 -4.07
N ALA A 121 -4.87 -1.34 -3.38
CA ALA A 121 -5.96 -2.31 -3.28
C ALA A 121 -7.21 -1.74 -2.62
N THR A 122 -7.09 -0.85 -1.63
CA THR A 122 -8.26 -0.20 -1.02
C THR A 122 -9.01 0.65 -2.04
N THR A 123 -8.28 1.43 -2.86
CA THR A 123 -8.89 2.22 -3.95
C THR A 123 -9.58 1.32 -4.96
N GLU A 124 -8.91 0.26 -5.41
CA GLU A 124 -9.49 -0.70 -6.36
C GLU A 124 -10.71 -1.43 -5.80
N ALA A 125 -10.68 -1.82 -4.52
CA ALA A 125 -11.79 -2.49 -3.85
C ALA A 125 -13.01 -1.56 -3.74
N MET A 126 -12.81 -0.28 -3.42
CA MET A 126 -13.88 0.72 -3.38
C MET A 126 -14.57 0.83 -4.75
N VAL A 127 -13.79 1.06 -5.80
CA VAL A 127 -14.30 1.16 -7.18
C VAL A 127 -15.02 -0.12 -7.61
N ARG A 128 -14.44 -1.31 -7.35
CA ARG A 128 -15.03 -2.59 -7.74
C ARG A 128 -16.31 -2.92 -6.98
N SER A 129 -16.36 -2.60 -5.69
CA SER A 129 -17.55 -2.86 -4.87
C SER A 129 -18.73 -2.00 -5.32
N GLY A 130 -18.47 -0.77 -5.77
CA GLY A 130 -19.51 0.23 -6.07
C GLY A 130 -20.37 0.58 -4.84
N LYS A 131 -19.91 0.27 -3.61
CA LYS A 131 -20.67 0.47 -2.37
C LYS A 131 -20.24 1.72 -1.60
N THR A 132 -19.16 2.37 -2.03
CA THR A 132 -18.62 3.57 -1.39
C THR A 132 -18.69 4.72 -2.37
N ASN A 133 -19.02 5.91 -1.90
CA ASN A 133 -19.05 7.10 -2.74
C ASN A 133 -17.73 7.88 -2.68
N GLY A 134 -16.86 7.53 -1.72
CA GLY A 134 -15.55 8.12 -1.57
C GLY A 134 -14.85 7.69 -0.30
N TRP A 135 -13.84 8.44 0.12
CA TRP A 135 -13.05 8.14 1.31
C TRP A 135 -12.51 9.40 1.97
N VAL A 136 -12.24 9.30 3.27
CA VAL A 136 -11.50 10.29 4.05
C VAL A 136 -10.18 9.67 4.46
N ARG A 137 -9.08 10.44 4.46
CA ARG A 137 -7.81 9.94 4.99
C ARG A 137 -7.95 9.73 6.49
N ASP A 138 -7.82 8.49 6.96
CA ASP A 138 -7.61 8.21 8.37
C ASP A 138 -6.12 8.35 8.70
N LEU A 139 -5.83 9.30 9.60
CA LEU A 139 -4.47 9.66 9.95
C LEU A 139 -3.91 8.67 10.97
N SER A 140 -2.70 8.20 10.72
CA SER A 140 -1.92 7.52 11.75
C SER A 140 -1.67 8.46 12.96
N PRO A 141 -1.52 7.96 14.20
CA PRO A 141 -1.20 8.80 15.35
C PRO A 141 0.07 9.66 15.14
N ASP A 142 1.01 9.12 14.39
CA ASP A 142 2.29 9.70 14.01
C ASP A 142 2.28 10.31 12.58
N ALA A 143 1.11 10.72 12.07
CA ALA A 143 0.99 11.27 10.73
C ALA A 143 1.93 12.47 10.49
N CYS A 144 2.72 12.39 9.43
CA CYS A 144 3.65 13.45 9.02
C CYS A 144 2.92 14.70 8.51
N GLN A 145 3.65 15.81 8.38
CA GLN A 145 3.09 17.08 7.89
C GLN A 145 2.43 16.95 6.51
N MET A 146 3.02 16.16 5.59
CA MET A 146 2.45 15.93 4.26
C MET A 146 1.11 15.19 4.33
N CYS A 147 0.99 14.18 5.20
CA CYS A 147 -0.26 13.45 5.40
C CYS A 147 -1.35 14.33 6.00
N ARG A 148 -0.98 15.19 6.97
CA ARG A 148 -1.89 16.19 7.55
C ARG A 148 -2.36 17.19 6.50
N TRP A 149 -1.46 17.64 5.62
CA TRP A 149 -1.80 18.52 4.50
C TRP A 149 -2.75 17.86 3.51
N TRP A 150 -2.52 16.59 3.13
CA TRP A 150 -3.43 15.85 2.25
C TRP A 150 -4.78 15.50 2.88
N TRP A 151 -4.85 15.38 4.21
CA TRP A 151 -6.11 15.14 4.91
C TRP A 151 -7.10 16.30 4.77
N ARG A 152 -6.61 17.53 4.64
CA ARG A 152 -7.42 18.75 4.41
C ARG A 152 -8.65 18.81 5.31
N GLU A 153 -8.42 18.74 6.62
CA GLU A 153 -9.48 18.86 7.65
C GLU A 153 -10.63 17.86 7.49
N GLY A 154 -10.33 16.65 7.00
CA GLY A 154 -11.33 15.59 6.83
C GLY A 154 -12.04 15.64 5.48
N ARG A 155 -11.42 16.26 4.47
CA ARG A 155 -11.93 16.25 3.10
C ARG A 155 -12.27 14.84 2.64
N VAL A 156 -13.47 14.71 2.08
CA VAL A 156 -13.88 13.51 1.33
C VAL A 156 -13.33 13.59 -0.08
N TRP A 157 -12.65 12.52 -0.49
CA TRP A 157 -12.12 12.29 -1.82
C TRP A 157 -13.03 11.30 -2.56
N PRO A 158 -13.18 11.42 -3.89
CA PRO A 158 -13.87 10.41 -4.69
C PRO A 158 -13.26 9.02 -4.52
N ASP A 159 -14.08 7.99 -4.72
CA ASP A 159 -13.74 6.57 -4.56
C ASP A 159 -12.63 6.11 -5.52
N ASP A 160 -12.62 6.66 -6.73
CA ASP A 160 -11.61 6.46 -7.76
C ASP A 160 -10.34 7.34 -7.58
N HIS A 161 -10.33 8.26 -6.62
CA HIS A 161 -9.16 9.06 -6.33
C HIS A 161 -8.13 8.25 -5.54
N ARG A 162 -7.00 7.90 -6.17
CA ARG A 162 -5.89 7.24 -5.48
C ARG A 162 -5.37 8.10 -4.34
N MET A 163 -5.25 7.52 -3.15
CA MET A 163 -4.67 8.22 -2.00
C MET A 163 -3.20 8.59 -2.26
N PRO A 164 -2.81 9.87 -2.18
CA PRO A 164 -1.41 10.25 -2.25
C PRO A 164 -0.62 9.62 -1.09
N GLN A 165 0.59 9.12 -1.36
CA GLN A 165 1.42 8.50 -0.34
C GLN A 165 2.88 8.90 -0.48
N HIS A 166 3.58 8.92 0.65
CA HIS A 166 5.03 8.84 0.69
C HIS A 166 5.43 7.42 1.11
N PRO A 167 6.67 6.97 0.82
CA PRO A 167 7.14 5.66 1.25
C PRO A 167 6.96 5.46 2.77
N GLY A 168 6.39 4.32 3.17
CA GLY A 168 6.16 3.94 4.56
C GLY A 168 4.96 4.61 5.26
N CYS A 169 4.12 5.35 4.54
CA CYS A 169 2.94 6.01 5.10
C CYS A 169 1.86 4.99 5.54
N THR A 170 1.56 4.88 6.84
CA THR A 170 0.52 3.97 7.36
C THR A 170 -0.86 4.62 7.54
N CYS A 171 -1.04 5.87 7.09
CA CYS A 171 -2.37 6.45 6.93
C CYS A 171 -3.15 5.62 5.89
N HIS A 172 -4.45 5.48 6.06
CA HIS A 172 -5.28 4.66 5.18
C HIS A 172 -6.57 5.37 4.78
N GLN A 173 -7.18 4.92 3.70
CA GLN A 173 -8.48 5.42 3.26
C GLN A 173 -9.55 4.83 4.17
N ARG A 174 -10.38 5.66 4.80
CA ARG A 174 -11.61 5.23 5.47
C ARG A 174 -12.79 5.50 4.54
N PRO A 175 -13.57 4.48 4.14
CA PRO A 175 -14.65 4.64 3.18
C PRO A 175 -15.74 5.56 3.72
N VAL A 176 -16.40 6.26 2.80
CA VAL A 176 -17.54 7.13 3.05
C VAL A 176 -18.68 6.69 2.14
N PHE A 177 -19.86 6.61 2.75
CA PHE A 177 -21.11 6.15 2.11
C PHE A 177 -22.06 7.32 1.78
N ALA A 178 -21.65 8.56 2.06
CA ALA A 178 -22.46 9.76 1.85
C ALA A 178 -22.65 10.10 0.36
N GLU A 179 -23.80 10.66 -0.01
CA GLU A 179 -24.10 11.09 -1.38
C GLU A 179 -23.43 12.45 -1.73
N ASN A 180 -23.33 12.76 -3.03
CA ASN A 180 -22.86 14.05 -3.59
C ASN A 180 -21.42 14.46 -3.23
N ILE A 181 -20.46 13.55 -3.37
CA ILE A 181 -19.05 13.84 -3.13
C ILE A 181 -18.47 14.71 -4.26
N ARG A 182 -17.85 15.83 -3.88
CA ARG A 182 -17.28 16.79 -4.82
C ARG A 182 -16.07 16.20 -5.54
N GLU A 183 -16.16 16.15 -6.86
CA GLU A 183 -15.08 15.70 -7.75
C GLU A 183 -13.78 16.51 -7.60
N THR A 184 -12.65 15.85 -7.84
CA THR A 184 -11.35 16.50 -8.02
C THR A 184 -11.14 16.86 -9.49
N GLN A 185 -10.16 17.71 -9.82
CA GLN A 185 -9.83 17.97 -11.24
C GLN A 185 -9.45 16.68 -11.99
N VAL A 186 -8.75 15.75 -11.34
CA VAL A 186 -8.32 14.48 -11.96
C VAL A 186 -9.53 13.60 -12.25
N THR A 187 -10.39 13.37 -11.26
CA THR A 187 -11.55 12.49 -11.37
C THR A 187 -12.63 13.11 -12.25
N ALA A 188 -12.83 14.43 -12.19
CA ALA A 188 -13.68 15.16 -13.11
C ALA A 188 -13.22 15.02 -14.57
N LYS A 189 -11.91 15.07 -14.82
CA LYS A 189 -11.35 14.87 -16.17
C LYS A 189 -11.52 13.42 -16.64
N GLN A 190 -11.28 12.44 -15.78
CA GLN A 190 -11.49 11.02 -16.08
C GLN A 190 -12.95 10.71 -16.42
N LYS A 191 -13.90 11.39 -15.76
CA LYS A 191 -15.35 11.28 -16.00
C LYS A 191 -15.87 12.20 -17.11
N GLY A 192 -15.01 12.98 -17.77
CA GLY A 192 -15.39 13.89 -18.86
C GLY A 192 -16.22 15.12 -18.42
N LEU A 193 -16.23 15.44 -17.13
CA LEU A 193 -16.97 16.58 -16.57
C LEU A 193 -16.29 17.93 -16.83
N ILE A 194 -14.97 17.91 -17.07
CA ILE A 194 -14.15 19.06 -17.44
C ILE A 194 -13.16 18.65 -18.54
N ARG A 195 -12.74 19.59 -19.39
CA ARG A 195 -11.75 19.37 -20.47
C ARG A 195 -10.32 19.48 -19.95
#